data_AF-A0A0R3UAI0-F1
#
_entry.id   AF-A0A0R3UAI0-F1
#
_cell.length_a   1.000
_cell.length_b   1.000
_cell.length_c   1.000
_cell.angle_alpha   90.00
_cell.angle_beta   90.00
_cell.angle_gamma   90.00
#
_symmetry.space_group_name_H-M   'P 1'
#
loop_
_entity.id
_entity.type
_entity.pdbx_description
1 polymer ?
#
loop_
_entity_poly.entity_id
_entity_poly.type
_entity_poly.pdbx_seq_one_letter_code
_entity_poly.pdbx_strand_id
1 'polypeptide(L)'
;MDIDPPDVQKIPPFSRVEAWVDPSDAVVINIVHLVQTQYERWQPKACYRQCLDPNLEEVKKICINLRRNARTDRILFHYNGHGVPRPTENGEIWVFNRVSPIL
;
A
#
# COMPACT_ATOMS: atom_id res chain seq x y z
N MET A 1 9.62 -8.73 -3.20
CA MET A 1 9.48 -7.41 -3.86
C MET A 1 10.58 -7.29 -4.93
N ASP A 2 10.62 -8.22 -5.89
CA ASP A 2 11.81 -8.37 -6.76
C ASP A 2 11.55 -8.00 -8.22
N ILE A 3 10.34 -7.54 -8.52
CA ILE A 3 9.96 -7.08 -9.85
C ILE A 3 9.78 -5.58 -9.78
N ASP A 4 10.75 -4.86 -10.32
CA ASP A 4 10.63 -3.41 -10.50
C ASP A 4 9.57 -3.12 -11.56
N PRO A 5 8.78 -2.05 -11.39
CA PRO A 5 7.88 -1.62 -12.43
C PRO A 5 8.68 -1.19 -13.68
N PRO A 6 8.13 -1.40 -14.89
CA PRO A 6 8.85 -1.25 -16.16
C PRO A 6 9.35 0.17 -16.44
N ASP A 7 8.82 1.18 -15.75
CA ASP A 7 9.16 2.59 -15.91
C ASP A 7 10.18 3.08 -14.87
N VAL A 8 10.73 2.18 -14.04
CA VAL A 8 11.75 2.48 -13.03
C VAL A 8 13.01 1.69 -13.34
N GLN A 9 14.11 2.40 -13.60
CA GLN A 9 15.45 1.82 -13.67
C GLN A 9 16.22 2.17 -12.40
N LYS A 10 16.52 1.17 -11.57
CA LYS A 10 17.32 1.35 -10.36
C LYS A 10 18.81 1.38 -10.69
N ILE A 11 19.53 2.40 -10.22
CA ILE A 11 20.99 2.53 -10.36
C ILE A 11 21.62 2.28 -8.99
N PRO A 12 22.50 1.28 -8.82
CA PRO A 12 23.13 1.00 -7.52
C PRO A 12 24.10 2.11 -7.06
N PRO A 13 24.12 2.45 -5.76
CA PRO A 13 23.17 2.03 -4.72
C PRO A 13 21.84 2.82 -4.83
N PHE A 14 20.73 2.16 -4.51
CA PHE A 14 19.40 2.77 -4.52
C PHE A 14 18.71 2.61 -3.15
N SER A 15 17.75 3.50 -2.87
CA SER A 15 16.92 3.39 -1.67
C SER A 15 15.95 2.21 -1.79
N ARG A 16 15.88 1.37 -0.76
CA ARG A 16 14.99 0.19 -0.73
C ARG A 16 14.27 -0.06 0.59
N VAL A 17 14.63 0.66 1.66
CA VAL A 17 14.04 0.44 2.99
C VAL A 17 12.58 0.88 3.00
N GLU A 18 11.69 0.00 3.46
CA GLU A 18 10.27 0.28 3.64
C GLU A 18 9.87 0.07 5.10
N ALA A 19 9.15 1.04 5.67
CA ALA A 19 8.74 1.00 7.07
C ALA A 19 9.89 0.69 8.06
N TRP A 20 11.10 1.17 7.77
CA TRP A 20 12.34 0.95 8.52
C TRP A 20 12.91 -0.47 8.44
N VAL A 21 12.50 -1.26 7.45
CA VAL A 21 12.97 -2.63 7.22
C VAL A 21 13.47 -2.79 5.79
N ASP A 22 14.49 -3.61 5.60
CA ASP A 22 14.92 -4.05 4.28
C ASP A 22 13.95 -5.10 3.73
N PRO A 23 13.26 -4.87 2.59
CA PRO A 23 12.28 -5.82 2.08
C PRO A 23 12.86 -7.18 1.68
N SER A 24 14.18 -7.28 1.48
CA SER A 24 14.85 -8.57 1.25
C SER A 24 14.90 -9.46 2.49
N ASP A 25 14.78 -8.87 3.68
CA ASP A 25 14.91 -9.56 4.97
C ASP A 25 13.55 -9.78 5.67
N ALA A 26 12.44 -9.36 5.05
CA ALA A 26 11.12 -9.41 5.67
C ALA A 26 10.01 -9.87 4.71
N VAL A 27 9.03 -10.59 5.26
CA VAL A 27 7.78 -10.88 4.56
C VAL A 27 6.98 -9.60 4.44
N VAL A 28 6.39 -9.32 3.27
CA VAL A 28 5.67 -8.06 2.98
C VAL A 28 4.59 -7.74 4.03
N ILE A 29 3.94 -8.75 4.59
CA ILE A 29 2.95 -8.59 5.66
C ILE A 29 3.50 -7.86 6.90
N ASN A 30 4.79 -8.04 7.21
CA ASN A 30 5.43 -7.37 8.35
C ASN A 30 5.61 -5.86 8.07
N ILE A 31 5.96 -5.48 6.85
CA ILE A 31 6.09 -4.07 6.44
C ILE A 31 4.74 -3.37 6.59
N VAL A 32 3.66 -4.00 6.10
CA VAL A 32 2.29 -3.45 6.21
C VAL A 32 1.86 -3.31 7.68
N HIS A 33 2.22 -4.28 8.53
CA HIS A 33 2.00 -4.17 9.97
C HIS A 33 2.77 -3.01 10.61
N LEU A 34 4.04 -2.83 10.26
CA LEU A 34 4.86 -1.73 10.77
C LEU A 34 4.34 -0.35 10.34
N VAL A 35 3.82 -0.21 9.12
CA VAL A 35 3.16 1.05 8.70
C VAL A 35 1.94 1.33 9.58
N GLN A 36 1.13 0.31 9.88
CA GLN A 36 -0.02 0.48 10.78
C GLN A 36 0.41 0.92 12.18
N THR A 37 1.41 0.26 12.79
CA THR A 37 1.88 0.62 14.14
C THR A 37 2.46 2.04 14.19
N GLN A 38 3.10 2.49 13.11
CA GLN A 38 3.56 3.87 12.98
C GLN A 38 2.40 4.88 13.01
N TYR A 39 1.28 4.57 12.34
CA TYR A 39 0.09 5.42 12.40
C TYR A 39 -0.65 5.32 13.74
N GLU A 40 -0.71 4.14 14.37
CA GLU A 40 -1.33 3.92 15.68
C GLU A 40 -0.68 4.77 16.78
N ARG A 41 0.63 5.05 16.66
CA ARG A 41 1.32 5.99 17.55
C ARG A 41 0.69 7.38 17.56
N TRP A 42 0.16 7.84 16.42
CA TRP A 42 -0.47 9.16 16.29
C TRP A 42 -1.97 9.15 16.51
N GLN A 43 -2.66 8.05 16.18
CA GLN A 43 -4.12 7.92 16.36
C GLN A 43 -4.54 6.51 16.80
N PRO A 44 -4.32 6.14 18.07
CA PRO A 44 -4.48 4.75 18.53
C PRO A 44 -5.93 4.23 18.50
N LYS A 45 -6.94 5.11 18.38
CA LYS A 45 -8.36 4.75 18.44
C LYS A 45 -9.05 4.68 17.08
N ALA A 46 -8.32 4.88 15.97
CA ALA A 46 -8.91 4.73 14.63
C ALA A 46 -9.17 3.27 14.26
N CYS A 47 -10.06 3.07 13.29
CA CYS A 47 -10.24 1.76 12.66
C CYS A 47 -9.23 1.61 11.51
N TYR A 48 -8.25 0.73 11.68
CA TYR A 48 -7.23 0.43 10.68
C TYR A 48 -7.63 -0.75 9.78
N ARG A 49 -7.40 -0.61 8.48
CA ARG A 49 -7.61 -1.66 7.47
C ARG A 49 -6.40 -1.73 6.54
N GLN A 50 -5.74 -2.88 6.55
CA GLN A 50 -4.62 -3.19 5.68
C GLN A 50 -5.12 -3.79 4.37
N CYS A 51 -4.49 -3.42 3.26
CA CYS A 51 -4.75 -3.97 1.93
C CYS A 51 -3.40 -4.33 1.33
N LEU A 52 -3.04 -5.61 1.35
CA LEU A 52 -1.81 -6.10 0.75
C LEU A 52 -2.10 -6.51 -0.70
N ASP A 53 -1.39 -5.90 -1.65
CA ASP A 53 -1.49 -6.14 -3.09
C ASP A 53 -2.94 -6.34 -3.60
N PRO A 54 -3.86 -5.42 -3.26
CA PRO A 54 -5.27 -5.63 -3.53
C PRO A 54 -5.59 -5.48 -5.02
N ASN A 55 -6.68 -6.10 -5.44
CA ASN A 55 -7.32 -5.76 -6.71
C ASN A 55 -8.36 -4.65 -6.59
N LEU A 56 -8.81 -4.13 -7.72
CA LEU A 56 -9.75 -3.02 -7.79
C LEU A 56 -11.05 -3.26 -6.98
N GLU A 57 -11.59 -4.49 -7.04
CA GLU A 57 -12.83 -4.82 -6.33
C GLU A 57 -12.63 -4.85 -4.81
N GLU A 58 -11.46 -5.29 -4.35
CA GLU A 58 -11.11 -5.29 -2.93
C GLU A 58 -10.94 -3.86 -2.41
N VAL A 59 -10.21 -3.01 -3.13
CA VAL A 59 -10.05 -1.59 -2.79
C VAL A 59 -11.41 -0.92 -2.72
N LYS A 60 -12.26 -1.12 -3.74
CA LYS A 60 -13.61 -0.55 -3.79
C LYS A 60 -14.46 -0.99 -2.61
N LYS A 61 -14.48 -2.28 -2.29
CA LYS A 61 -15.22 -2.84 -1.15
C LYS A 61 -14.77 -2.23 0.17
N ILE A 62 -13.46 -2.08 0.38
CA ILE A 62 -12.89 -1.53 1.62
C ILE A 62 -13.21 -0.05 1.75
N CYS A 63 -12.99 0.74 0.70
CA CYS A 63 -13.28 2.18 0.70
C CYS A 63 -14.76 2.49 0.97
N ILE A 64 -15.67 1.77 0.31
CA ILE A 64 -17.12 1.94 0.54
C ILE A 64 -17.50 1.59 1.98
N ASN A 65 -16.95 0.49 2.51
CA ASN A 65 -17.22 0.08 3.88
C ASN A 65 -16.70 1.12 4.90
N LEU A 66 -15.46 1.60 4.73
CA LEU A 66 -14.88 2.63 5.58
C LEU A 66 -15.68 3.93 5.54
N ARG A 67 -16.11 4.40 4.36
CA ARG A 67 -16.98 5.58 4.23
C ARG A 67 -18.29 5.39 4.97
N ARG A 68 -18.97 4.27 4.78
CA ARG A 68 -20.23 4.00 5.48
C ARG A 68 -20.07 4.04 7.00
N ASN A 69 -18.96 3.50 7.53
CA ASN A 69 -18.74 3.43 8.97
C ASN A 69 -18.26 4.77 9.57
N ALA A 70 -17.43 5.52 8.84
CA ALA A 70 -16.93 6.82 9.28
C ALA A 70 -18.02 7.90 9.30
N ARG A 71 -19.13 7.72 8.56
CA ARG A 71 -20.19 8.72 8.42
C ARG A 71 -19.60 10.04 7.91
N THR A 72 -19.61 11.07 8.77
CA THR A 72 -19.07 12.41 8.50
C THR A 72 -17.60 12.56 8.89
N ASP A 73 -17.02 11.59 9.59
CA ASP A 73 -15.62 11.64 9.99
C ASP A 73 -14.69 11.50 8.78
N ARG A 74 -13.45 11.96 9.00
CA ARG A 74 -12.38 11.84 8.02
C ARG A 74 -11.88 10.40 7.91
N ILE A 75 -11.46 10.04 6.71
CA ILE A 75 -10.80 8.78 6.42
C ILE A 75 -9.44 9.12 5.85
N LEU A 76 -8.41 8.45 6.37
CA LEU A 76 -7.08 8.47 5.78
C LEU A 76 -6.97 7.30 4.81
N PHE A 77 -6.63 7.59 3.56
CA PHE A 77 -6.28 6.58 2.57
C PHE A 77 -4.79 6.70 2.28
N HIS A 78 -4.00 5.73 2.73
CA HIS A 78 -2.58 5.65 2.44
C HIS A 78 -2.37 4.66 1.28
N TYR A 79 -1.77 5.12 0.19
CA TYR A 79 -1.41 4.32 -0.96
C TYR A 79 0.11 4.33 -1.13
N ASN A 80 0.71 3.14 -1.15
CA ASN A 80 2.12 2.94 -1.49
C ASN A 80 2.18 2.22 -2.84
N GLY A 81 2.72 2.90 -3.85
CA GLY A 81 2.81 2.41 -5.23
C GLY A 81 4.23 2.08 -5.68
N HIS A 82 5.18 1.81 -4.78
CA HIS A 82 6.58 1.55 -5.18
C HIS A 82 6.76 0.30 -6.08
N GLY A 83 5.86 -0.68 -5.98
CA GLY A 83 5.90 -1.92 -6.77
C GLY A 83 5.11 -1.87 -8.09
N VAL A 84 4.62 -0.70 -8.49
CA VAL A 84 3.77 -0.51 -9.68
C VAL A 84 4.23 0.72 -10.49
N PRO A 85 3.78 0.90 -11.75
CA PRO A 85 4.18 2.06 -12.53
C PRO A 85 3.76 3.39 -11.90
N ARG A 86 4.37 4.48 -12.36
CA ARG A 86 3.96 5.83 -11.95
C ARG A 86 2.49 6.11 -12.31
N PRO A 87 1.80 6.97 -11.53
CA PRO A 87 0.45 7.44 -11.88
C PRO A 87 0.39 8.06 -13.28
N THR A 88 -0.75 7.92 -13.94
CA THR A 88 -0.94 8.45 -15.30
C THR A 88 -1.30 9.94 -15.27
N GLU A 89 -1.11 10.63 -16.40
CA GLU A 89 -1.54 12.04 -16.55
C GLU A 89 -3.06 12.21 -16.43
N ASN A 90 -3.83 11.13 -16.61
CA ASN A 90 -5.27 11.10 -16.43
C ASN A 90 -5.70 11.00 -14.96
N GLY A 91 -4.74 10.90 -14.02
CA GLY A 91 -5.01 10.79 -12.59
C GLY A 91 -5.33 9.37 -12.11
N GLU A 92 -4.82 8.34 -12.80
CA GLU A 92 -5.01 6.94 -12.42
C GLU A 92 -3.88 6.45 -11.52
N ILE A 93 -4.21 5.54 -10.59
CA ILE A 93 -3.26 4.78 -9.77
C ILE A 93 -3.35 3.30 -10.11
N TRP A 94 -2.29 2.55 -9.83
CA TRP A 94 -2.20 1.15 -10.19
C TRP A 94 -2.44 0.23 -9.00
N VAL A 95 -3.15 -0.88 -9.26
CA VAL A 95 -3.41 -1.97 -8.32
C VAL A 95 -3.26 -3.30 -9.07
N PHE A 96 -3.16 -4.42 -8.35
CA PHE A 96 -2.93 -5.71 -8.99
C PHE A 96 -4.23 -6.33 -9.53
N ASN A 97 -4.10 -7.31 -10.41
CA ASN A 97 -5.22 -8.15 -10.81
C ASN A 97 -5.33 -9.36 -9.85
N ARG A 98 -6.40 -10.15 -9.96
CA ARG A 98 -6.64 -11.32 -9.08
C ARG A 98 -5.61 -12.46 -9.23
N VAL A 99 -4.85 -12.48 -10.32
CA VAL A 99 -3.96 -13.59 -10.71
C VAL A 99 -2.51 -13.28 -10.33
N SER A 100 -2.21 -12.04 -9.95
CA SER A 100 -0.88 -11.59 -9.56
C SER A 100 -0.85 -11.12 -8.10
N PRO A 101 -1.00 -12.01 -7.10
CA PRO A 101 -0.38 -11.75 -5.82
C PRO A 101 1.14 -11.78 -6.03
N ILE A 102 1.88 -10.74 -5.63
CA ILE A 102 3.35 -10.77 -5.59
C ILE A 102 3.83 -11.48 -4.30
N LEU A 103 3.04 -12.44 -3.82
CA LEU A 103 3.38 -13.35 -2.73
C LEU A 103 3.74 -14.72 -3.28
#